data_AF-U4KLT0-F1
#
_entry.id   AF-U4KLT0-F1
#
_cell.length_a   1.000
_cell.length_b   1.000
_cell.length_c   1.000
_cell.angle_alpha   90.00
_cell.angle_beta   90.00
_cell.angle_gamma   90.00
#
_symmetry.space_group_name_H-M   'P 1'
#
loop_
_entity.id
_entity.type
_entity.pdbx_description
1 polymer ?
#
loop_
_entity_poly.entity_id
_entity_poly.type
_entity_poly.pdbx_seq_one_letter_code
_entity_poly.pdbx_strand_id
1 'polypeptide(L)'
;MKLLPKIYKGITGEPFRVENYKGNKIEFHYLDETPFLARYASKGKFAVWTSNGIDYKLLIEKGYYETVEDLYSNEVNEIWLDFMTFAYGIQAKVTKKYNLFLLIAVLVALGATILLSQVINNDMIAFSIGMAILFVPMLLATRKQQKEIGTAIREENVNSTQKIKDVLGEKRFEDLLTAQQAYYDKYFAFEEEETTNEDEEVKEIEVVDAELVEDEEAGDKTDEQ
;
A
#
# COMPACT_ATOMS: atom_id res chain seq x y z
N MET A 1 3.28 -11.43 -6.52
CA MET A 1 2.44 -10.22 -6.34
C MET A 1 3.04 -9.09 -7.15
N LYS A 2 2.26 -8.23 -7.81
CA LYS A 2 2.82 -7.04 -8.49
C LYS A 2 2.76 -5.85 -7.54
N LEU A 3 3.87 -5.12 -7.41
CA LEU A 3 3.98 -3.87 -6.65
C LEU A 3 4.60 -2.83 -7.54
N LEU A 4 3.92 -1.69 -7.77
CA LEU A 4 4.44 -0.59 -8.59
C LEU A 4 5.12 -1.07 -9.89
N PRO A 5 4.43 -1.85 -10.75
CA PRO A 5 5.06 -2.53 -11.89
C PRO A 5 5.64 -1.54 -12.92
N LYS A 6 5.08 -0.32 -13.03
CA LYS A 6 5.64 0.76 -13.87
C LYS A 6 7.02 1.19 -13.36
N ILE A 7 7.16 1.40 -12.05
CA ILE A 7 8.43 1.76 -11.41
C ILE A 7 9.44 0.62 -11.57
N TYR A 8 9.03 -0.63 -11.30
CA TYR A 8 9.88 -1.80 -11.46
C TYR A 8 10.56 -1.86 -12.84
N LYS A 9 9.79 -1.60 -13.91
CA LYS A 9 10.28 -1.58 -15.30
C LYS A 9 11.19 -0.37 -15.60
N GLY A 10 10.95 0.76 -14.94
CA GLY A 10 11.75 1.97 -15.09
C GLY A 10 13.12 1.92 -14.41
N ILE A 11 13.37 0.93 -13.56
CA ILE A 11 14.67 0.75 -12.90
C ILE A 11 15.62 0.00 -13.86
N THR A 12 16.56 0.76 -14.45
CA THR A 12 17.53 0.27 -15.44
C THR A 12 18.99 0.28 -14.96
N GLY A 13 19.26 0.75 -13.74
CA GLY A 13 20.60 0.76 -13.14
C GLY A 13 21.09 -0.62 -12.73
N GLU A 14 22.38 -0.74 -12.40
CA GLU A 14 22.95 -1.95 -11.82
C GLU A 14 22.65 -1.99 -10.31
N PRO A 15 22.21 -3.13 -9.75
CA PRO A 15 21.95 -3.22 -8.33
C PRO A 15 23.25 -3.18 -7.53
N PHE A 16 23.28 -2.41 -6.44
CA PHE A 16 24.43 -2.37 -5.54
C PHE A 16 24.47 -3.57 -4.58
N ARG A 17 23.31 -4.21 -4.35
CA ARG A 17 23.17 -5.43 -3.54
C ARG A 17 22.10 -6.33 -4.15
N VAL A 18 22.35 -7.64 -4.13
CA VAL A 18 21.42 -8.65 -4.62
C VAL A 18 21.24 -9.72 -3.56
N GLU A 19 19.99 -10.06 -3.28
CA GLU A 19 19.64 -11.10 -2.32
C GLU A 19 18.66 -12.11 -2.93
N ASN A 20 18.41 -13.18 -2.17
CA ASN A 20 17.44 -14.20 -2.51
C ASN A 20 16.35 -14.24 -1.45
N TYR A 21 15.10 -14.28 -1.87
CA TYR A 21 13.94 -14.49 -1.02
C TYR A 21 13.11 -15.64 -1.58
N LYS A 22 13.15 -16.79 -0.89
CA LYS A 22 12.37 -18.00 -1.23
C LYS A 22 12.55 -18.44 -2.71
N GLY A 23 13.74 -18.26 -3.26
CA GLY A 23 14.06 -18.58 -4.66
C GLY A 23 13.88 -17.43 -5.66
N ASN A 24 13.29 -16.31 -5.24
CA ASN A 24 13.14 -15.10 -6.05
C ASN A 24 14.27 -14.10 -5.79
N LYS A 25 14.58 -13.25 -6.77
CA LYS A 25 15.65 -12.27 -6.65
C LYS A 25 15.15 -10.99 -5.97
N ILE A 26 15.94 -10.44 -5.04
CA ILE A 26 15.80 -9.07 -4.56
C ILE A 26 16.98 -8.26 -5.06
N GLU A 27 16.69 -7.14 -5.71
CA GLU A 27 17.72 -6.20 -6.19
C GLU A 27 17.59 -4.87 -5.47
N PHE A 28 18.70 -4.37 -4.94
CA PHE A 28 18.77 -3.08 -4.26
C PHE A 28 19.37 -2.04 -5.21
N HIS A 29 18.68 -0.93 -5.35
CA HIS A 29 19.05 0.18 -6.22
C HIS A 29 19.00 1.47 -5.42
N TYR A 30 19.97 2.37 -5.63
CA TYR A 30 19.93 3.68 -4.98
C TYR A 30 18.85 4.55 -5.63
N LEU A 31 17.98 5.12 -4.81
CA LEU A 31 16.92 6.00 -5.28
C LEU A 31 17.51 7.27 -5.93
N ASP A 32 18.65 7.72 -5.42
CA ASP A 32 19.46 8.86 -5.90
C ASP A 32 19.80 8.79 -7.39
N GLU A 33 19.97 7.59 -7.92
CA GLU A 33 20.36 7.34 -9.31
C GLU A 33 19.15 7.24 -10.24
N THR A 34 17.95 7.45 -9.72
CA THR A 34 16.70 7.31 -10.47
C THR A 34 15.93 8.63 -10.57
N PRO A 35 15.11 8.81 -11.62
CA PRO A 35 14.24 9.99 -11.71
C PRO A 35 13.12 10.01 -10.65
N PHE A 36 13.02 8.96 -9.82
CA PHE A 36 11.97 8.81 -8.83
C PHE A 36 12.30 9.47 -7.49
N LEU A 37 13.54 9.92 -7.28
CA LEU A 37 13.99 10.55 -6.02
C LEU A 37 13.05 11.67 -5.58
N ALA A 38 12.86 12.69 -6.43
CA ALA A 38 12.03 13.85 -6.10
C ALA A 38 10.56 13.46 -5.81
N ARG A 39 10.03 12.41 -6.46
CA ARG A 39 8.65 11.94 -6.26
C ARG A 39 8.44 11.31 -4.89
N TYR A 40 9.45 10.59 -4.38
CA TYR A 40 9.31 9.80 -3.16
C TYR A 40 9.96 10.47 -1.95
N ALA A 41 11.17 11.01 -2.10
CA ALA A 41 11.91 11.64 -1.01
C ALA A 41 11.21 12.91 -0.48
N SER A 42 10.57 13.72 -1.35
CA SER A 42 9.75 14.87 -0.93
C SER A 42 8.54 14.50 -0.08
N LYS A 43 8.07 13.24 -0.17
CA LYS A 43 6.99 12.71 0.67
C LYS A 43 7.52 11.94 1.88
N GLY A 44 8.82 12.01 2.14
CA GLY A 44 9.47 11.22 3.19
C GLY A 44 9.54 9.72 2.89
N LYS A 45 9.28 9.28 1.65
CA LYS A 45 9.37 7.87 1.27
C LYS A 45 10.79 7.56 0.79
N PHE A 46 11.70 7.32 1.73
CA PHE A 46 13.12 7.04 1.43
C PHE A 46 13.42 5.61 0.99
N ALA A 47 12.46 4.69 1.15
CA ALA A 47 12.56 3.31 0.71
C ALA A 47 11.27 2.86 0.04
N VAL A 48 11.38 2.29 -1.17
CA VAL A 48 10.24 1.91 -2.01
C VAL A 48 10.45 0.50 -2.55
N TRP A 49 9.58 -0.41 -2.13
CA TRP A 49 9.53 -1.78 -2.63
C TRP A 49 8.68 -1.87 -3.91
N THR A 50 9.20 -2.57 -4.91
CA THR A 50 8.54 -2.82 -6.19
C THR A 50 8.69 -4.29 -6.59
N SER A 51 7.77 -4.82 -7.39
CA SER A 51 7.79 -6.21 -7.84
C SER A 51 7.03 -6.38 -9.16
N ASN A 52 7.57 -7.21 -10.05
CA ASN A 52 6.93 -7.59 -11.30
C ASN A 52 5.95 -8.77 -11.17
N GLY A 53 5.81 -9.36 -9.97
CA GLY A 53 5.07 -10.60 -9.77
C GLY A 53 5.92 -11.76 -9.27
N ILE A 54 7.21 -11.74 -9.58
CA ILE A 54 8.18 -12.83 -9.37
C ILE A 54 9.34 -12.29 -8.52
N ASP A 55 10.08 -11.32 -9.06
CA ASP A 55 11.24 -10.71 -8.44
C ASP A 55 10.89 -9.37 -7.79
N TYR A 56 11.77 -8.91 -6.90
CA TYR A 56 11.60 -7.71 -6.10
C TYR A 56 12.75 -6.74 -6.36
N LYS A 57 12.43 -5.45 -6.41
CA LYS A 57 13.42 -4.36 -6.44
C LYS A 57 13.11 -3.40 -5.30
N LEU A 58 14.12 -3.08 -4.50
CA LEU A 58 14.07 -2.05 -3.48
C LEU A 58 14.83 -0.82 -3.98
N LEU A 59 14.13 0.30 -4.10
CA LEU A 59 14.75 1.61 -4.27
C LEU A 59 14.93 2.24 -2.90
N ILE A 60 16.16 2.59 -2.55
CA ILE A 60 16.44 3.20 -1.25
C ILE A 60 17.41 4.38 -1.39
N GLU A 61 17.10 5.48 -0.73
CA GLU A 61 18.00 6.64 -0.69
C GLU A 61 19.27 6.28 0.08
N LYS A 62 20.42 6.70 -0.45
CA LYS A 62 21.73 6.24 0.02
C LYS A 62 22.00 6.62 1.48
N GLY A 63 21.81 7.87 1.87
CA GLY A 63 22.05 8.34 3.23
C GLY A 63 21.13 7.67 4.26
N TYR A 64 19.89 7.40 3.85
CA TYR A 64 18.93 6.65 4.64
C TYR A 64 19.37 5.20 4.83
N TYR A 65 19.75 4.50 3.76
CA TYR A 65 20.27 3.14 3.85
C TYR A 65 21.48 3.04 4.78
N GLU A 66 22.45 3.96 4.67
CA GLU A 66 23.63 3.98 5.53
C GLU A 66 23.29 4.20 7.01
N THR A 67 22.20 4.93 7.30
CA THR A 67 21.76 5.22 8.66
C THR A 67 21.04 4.04 9.33
N VAL A 68 20.25 3.28 8.55
CA VAL A 68 19.40 2.20 9.07
C VAL A 68 19.65 0.86 8.38
N GLU A 69 20.88 0.60 7.96
CA GLU A 69 21.27 -0.59 7.16
C GLU A 69 20.76 -1.92 7.75
N ASP A 70 20.78 -2.05 9.07
CA ASP A 70 20.37 -3.26 9.77
C ASP A 70 18.88 -3.61 9.54
N LEU A 71 18.01 -2.60 9.32
CA LEU A 71 16.60 -2.81 8.93
C LEU A 71 16.46 -3.42 7.54
N TYR A 72 17.54 -3.43 6.76
CA TYR A 72 17.61 -4.00 5.42
C TYR A 72 18.56 -5.20 5.35
N SER A 73 18.84 -5.82 6.51
CA SER A 73 19.48 -7.13 6.56
C SER A 73 18.57 -8.19 5.92
N ASN A 74 19.18 -9.23 5.37
CA ASN A 74 18.46 -10.28 4.64
C ASN A 74 17.29 -10.85 5.46
N GLU A 75 17.54 -11.21 6.73
CA GLU A 75 16.53 -11.77 7.64
C GLU A 75 15.35 -10.81 7.87
N VAL A 76 15.63 -9.51 8.02
CA VAL A 76 14.58 -8.49 8.19
C VAL A 76 13.81 -8.28 6.89
N ASN A 77 14.48 -8.30 5.74
CA ASN A 77 13.84 -8.20 4.42
C ASN A 77 12.87 -9.37 4.18
N GLU A 78 13.24 -10.60 4.58
CA GLU A 78 12.34 -11.75 4.46
C GLU A 78 11.06 -11.54 5.29
N ILE A 79 11.19 -11.06 6.53
CA ILE A 79 10.05 -10.77 7.40
C ILE A 79 9.18 -9.66 6.80
N TRP A 80 9.81 -8.59 6.30
CA TRP A 80 9.09 -7.48 5.67
C TRP A 80 8.34 -7.89 4.40
N LEU A 81 8.96 -8.70 3.54
CA LEU A 81 8.32 -9.22 2.33
C LEU A 81 7.20 -10.22 2.63
N ASP A 82 7.32 -11.00 3.71
CA ASP A 82 6.26 -11.88 4.21
C ASP A 82 5.06 -11.05 4.68
N PHE A 83 5.30 -10.00 5.46
CA PHE A 83 4.26 -9.06 5.89
C PHE A 83 3.56 -8.41 4.70
N MET A 84 4.33 -7.87 3.74
CA MET A 84 3.76 -7.24 2.54
C MET A 84 2.95 -8.24 1.73
N THR A 85 3.48 -9.44 1.48
CA THR A 85 2.76 -10.48 0.73
C THR A 85 1.47 -10.90 1.45
N PHE A 86 1.49 -10.98 2.78
CA PHE A 86 0.29 -11.23 3.58
C PHE A 86 -0.73 -10.11 3.45
N ALA A 87 -0.32 -8.84 3.62
CA ALA A 87 -1.21 -7.68 3.58
C ALA A 87 -1.97 -7.60 2.24
N TYR A 88 -1.25 -7.77 1.13
CA TYR A 88 -1.85 -7.82 -0.21
C TYR A 88 -2.71 -9.06 -0.42
N GLY A 89 -2.28 -10.22 0.08
CA GLY A 89 -3.05 -11.45 0.00
C GLY A 89 -4.40 -11.34 0.70
N ILE A 90 -4.42 -10.76 1.90
CA ILE A 90 -5.64 -10.48 2.66
C ILE A 90 -6.49 -9.43 1.95
N GLN A 91 -5.91 -8.32 1.50
CA GLN A 91 -6.64 -7.28 0.78
C GLN A 91 -7.33 -7.86 -0.46
N ALA A 92 -6.60 -8.60 -1.31
CA ALA A 92 -7.16 -9.22 -2.51
C ALA A 92 -8.26 -10.24 -2.19
N LYS A 93 -8.04 -11.09 -1.18
CA LYS A 93 -9.00 -12.11 -0.75
C LYS A 93 -10.29 -11.51 -0.23
N VAL A 94 -10.18 -10.52 0.66
CA VAL A 94 -11.33 -9.85 1.27
C VAL A 94 -12.05 -9.02 0.21
N THR A 95 -11.34 -8.22 -0.59
CA THR A 95 -11.96 -7.45 -1.68
C THR A 95 -12.70 -8.34 -2.67
N LYS A 96 -12.14 -9.48 -3.10
CA LYS A 96 -12.84 -10.42 -3.99
C LYS A 96 -14.13 -10.97 -3.37
N LYS A 97 -14.11 -11.31 -2.07
CA LYS A 97 -15.29 -11.78 -1.32
C LYS A 97 -16.38 -10.72 -1.26
N TYR A 98 -16.06 -9.48 -0.91
CA TYR A 98 -17.05 -8.40 -0.78
C TYR A 98 -17.53 -7.88 -2.14
N ASN A 99 -16.69 -7.87 -3.17
CA ASN A 99 -17.10 -7.55 -4.54
C ASN A 99 -18.11 -8.58 -5.08
N LEU A 100 -17.91 -9.88 -4.81
CA LEU A 100 -18.88 -10.90 -5.20
C LEU A 100 -20.21 -10.73 -4.45
N PHE A 101 -20.16 -10.42 -3.16
CA PHE A 101 -21.35 -10.12 -2.36
C PHE A 101 -22.10 -8.89 -2.92
N LEU A 102 -21.38 -7.82 -3.26
CA LEU A 102 -21.96 -6.60 -3.81
C LEU A 102 -22.58 -6.84 -5.18
N LEU A 103 -21.94 -7.64 -6.05
CA LEU A 103 -22.52 -8.03 -7.34
C LEU A 103 -23.86 -8.74 -7.17
N ILE A 104 -23.96 -9.68 -6.22
CA ILE A 104 -25.22 -10.37 -5.91
C ILE A 104 -26.26 -9.39 -5.38
N ALA A 105 -25.87 -8.46 -4.49
CA ALA A 105 -26.76 -7.43 -3.96
C ALA A 105 -27.32 -6.51 -5.06
N VAL A 106 -26.48 -6.12 -6.05
CA VAL A 106 -26.92 -5.37 -7.24
C VAL A 106 -27.99 -6.13 -8.02
N LEU A 107 -27.77 -7.42 -8.30
CA LEU A 107 -28.73 -8.24 -9.03
C LEU A 107 -30.06 -8.37 -8.28
N VAL A 108 -30.03 -8.53 -6.96
CA VAL A 108 -31.23 -8.59 -6.12
C VAL A 108 -31.97 -7.24 -6.12
N ALA A 109 -31.25 -6.12 -6.00
CA ALA A 109 -31.84 -4.78 -6.03
C ALA A 109 -32.49 -4.47 -7.39
N LEU A 110 -31.86 -4.88 -8.49
CA LEU A 110 -32.45 -4.76 -9.84
C LEU A 110 -33.73 -5.57 -9.97
N GLY A 111 -33.71 -6.84 -9.55
CA GLY A 111 -34.90 -7.69 -9.54
C GLY A 111 -36.04 -7.10 -8.69
N ALA A 112 -35.72 -6.60 -7.49
CA ALA A 112 -36.68 -5.94 -6.61
C ALA A 112 -37.27 -4.67 -7.27
N THR A 113 -36.45 -3.86 -7.93
CA THR A 113 -36.91 -2.65 -8.63
C THR A 113 -37.91 -2.98 -9.74
N ILE A 114 -37.63 -4.01 -10.55
CA ILE A 114 -38.53 -4.45 -11.63
C ILE A 114 -39.86 -4.92 -11.06
N LEU A 115 -39.84 -5.75 -10.01
CA LEU A 115 -41.06 -6.26 -9.38
C LEU A 115 -41.87 -5.15 -8.70
N LEU A 116 -41.21 -4.22 -8.02
CA LEU A 116 -41.86 -3.09 -7.35
C LEU A 116 -42.45 -2.09 -8.35
N SER A 117 -41.81 -1.87 -9.50
CA SER A 117 -42.35 -1.02 -10.57
C SER A 117 -43.72 -1.53 -11.06
N GLN A 118 -43.87 -2.86 -11.22
CA GLN A 118 -45.14 -3.47 -11.61
C GLN A 118 -46.26 -3.32 -10.56
N VAL A 119 -45.92 -3.25 -9.28
CA VAL A 119 -46.90 -3.17 -8.18
C VAL A 119 -47.28 -1.72 -7.85
N ILE A 120 -46.29 -0.83 -7.81
CA ILE A 120 -46.46 0.56 -7.33
C ILE A 120 -46.95 1.49 -8.45
N ASN A 121 -46.79 1.10 -9.74
CA ASN A 121 -47.10 1.94 -10.91
C ASN A 121 -46.44 3.34 -10.85
N ASN A 122 -45.31 3.43 -10.15
CA ASN A 122 -44.49 4.64 -10.06
C ASN A 122 -43.02 4.23 -10.04
N ASP A 123 -42.38 4.36 -11.21
CA ASP A 123 -41.00 3.92 -11.43
C ASP A 123 -40.00 4.69 -10.56
N MET A 124 -40.27 5.95 -10.25
CA MET A 124 -39.39 6.77 -9.41
C MET A 124 -39.35 6.28 -7.95
N ILE A 125 -40.51 5.90 -7.41
CA ILE A 125 -40.61 5.35 -6.06
C ILE A 125 -39.99 3.95 -6.02
N ALA A 126 -40.28 3.10 -7.01
CA ALA A 126 -39.71 1.75 -7.11
C ALA A 126 -38.17 1.79 -7.20
N PHE A 127 -37.61 2.70 -8.01
CA PHE A 127 -36.17 2.92 -8.11
C PHE A 127 -35.56 3.39 -6.79
N SER A 128 -36.20 4.35 -6.11
CA SER A 128 -35.71 4.86 -4.83
C SER A 128 -35.65 3.77 -3.75
N ILE A 129 -36.66 2.88 -3.70
CA ILE A 129 -36.69 1.74 -2.79
C ILE A 129 -35.59 0.73 -3.16
N GLY A 130 -35.43 0.41 -4.45
CA GLY A 130 -34.37 -0.47 -4.93
C GLY A 130 -32.97 0.04 -4.56
N MET A 131 -32.73 1.34 -4.70
CA MET A 131 -31.48 1.98 -4.29
C MET A 131 -31.27 1.96 -2.78
N ALA A 132 -32.31 2.18 -1.98
CA ALA A 132 -32.22 2.05 -0.52
C ALA A 132 -31.85 0.62 -0.08
N ILE A 133 -32.43 -0.39 -0.75
CA ILE A 133 -32.12 -1.81 -0.54
C ILE A 133 -30.65 -2.13 -0.90
N LEU A 134 -30.06 -1.43 -1.85
CA LEU A 134 -28.66 -1.62 -2.25
C LEU A 134 -27.68 -0.87 -1.34
N PHE A 135 -27.95 0.41 -1.07
CA PHE A 135 -27.03 1.31 -0.38
C PHE A 135 -26.78 0.89 1.08
N VAL A 136 -27.83 0.47 1.79
CA VAL A 136 -27.69 0.11 3.21
C VAL A 136 -26.77 -1.10 3.41
N PRO A 137 -26.96 -2.25 2.73
CA PRO A 137 -26.02 -3.37 2.79
C PRO A 137 -24.63 -3.01 2.27
N MET A 138 -24.53 -2.18 1.23
CA MET A 138 -23.23 -1.74 0.68
C MET A 138 -22.40 -1.00 1.74
N LEU A 139 -22.98 -0.01 2.43
CA LEU A 139 -22.26 0.74 3.47
C LEU A 139 -21.79 -0.15 4.63
N LEU A 140 -22.63 -1.11 5.05
CA LEU A 140 -22.27 -2.06 6.11
C LEU A 140 -21.18 -3.03 5.66
N ALA A 141 -21.25 -3.50 4.41
CA ALA A 141 -20.26 -4.38 3.81
C ALA A 141 -18.89 -3.69 3.71
N THR A 142 -18.84 -2.44 3.22
CA THR A 142 -17.59 -1.67 3.10
C THR A 142 -16.94 -1.44 4.47
N ARG A 143 -17.72 -1.04 5.48
CA ARG A 143 -17.20 -0.87 6.86
C ARG A 143 -16.64 -2.17 7.42
N LYS A 144 -17.32 -3.28 7.18
CA LYS A 144 -16.87 -4.60 7.64
C LYS A 144 -15.61 -5.05 6.90
N GLN A 145 -15.53 -4.81 5.59
CA GLN A 145 -14.35 -5.06 4.76
C GLN A 145 -13.13 -4.31 5.29
N GLN A 146 -13.25 -2.99 5.50
CA GLN A 146 -12.16 -2.16 6.02
C GLN A 146 -11.69 -2.65 7.40
N LYS A 147 -12.64 -2.98 8.29
CA LYS A 147 -12.30 -3.52 9.62
C LYS A 147 -11.60 -4.87 9.54
N GLU A 148 -12.06 -5.79 8.69
CA GLU A 148 -11.49 -7.13 8.51
C GLU A 148 -10.05 -7.03 7.99
N ILE A 149 -9.81 -6.19 6.97
CA ILE A 149 -8.47 -5.94 6.42
C ILE A 149 -7.57 -5.27 7.47
N GLY A 150 -8.01 -4.16 8.07
CA GLY A 150 -7.21 -3.40 9.01
C GLY A 150 -6.84 -4.20 10.26
N THR A 151 -7.75 -5.03 10.78
CA THR A 151 -7.45 -5.88 11.94
C THR A 151 -6.39 -6.91 11.61
N ALA A 152 -6.54 -7.61 10.47
CA ALA A 152 -5.59 -8.64 10.06
C ALA A 152 -4.19 -8.05 9.77
N ILE A 153 -4.12 -6.91 9.07
CA ILE A 153 -2.84 -6.24 8.80
C ILE A 153 -2.20 -5.78 10.10
N ARG A 154 -2.95 -5.23 11.05
CA ARG A 154 -2.42 -4.79 12.34
C ARG A 154 -1.87 -5.96 13.17
N GLU A 155 -2.58 -7.08 13.21
CA GLU A 155 -2.12 -8.30 13.89
C GLU A 155 -0.81 -8.82 13.28
N GLU A 156 -0.73 -8.89 11.94
CA GLU A 156 0.50 -9.33 11.29
C GLU A 156 1.63 -8.31 11.39
N ASN A 157 1.32 -7.02 11.47
CA ASN A 157 2.33 -5.97 11.72
C ASN A 157 2.96 -6.14 13.10
N VAL A 158 2.16 -6.36 14.15
CA VAL A 158 2.67 -6.63 15.50
C VAL A 158 3.55 -7.88 15.52
N ASN A 159 3.09 -8.95 14.85
CA ASN A 159 3.85 -10.20 14.73
C ASN A 159 5.19 -9.99 14.01
N SER A 160 5.16 -9.29 12.86
CA SER A 160 6.35 -9.03 12.05
C SER A 160 7.32 -8.10 12.76
N THR A 161 6.83 -7.06 13.42
CA THR A 161 7.65 -6.18 14.26
C THR A 161 8.33 -6.97 15.38
N GLN A 162 7.61 -7.89 16.04
CA GLN A 162 8.23 -8.74 17.06
C GLN A 162 9.32 -9.63 16.47
N LYS A 163 9.09 -10.27 15.32
CA LYS A 163 10.13 -11.06 14.63
C LYS A 163 11.37 -10.22 14.30
N ILE A 164 11.17 -8.98 13.85
CA ILE A 164 12.29 -8.05 13.57
C ILE A 164 13.05 -7.71 14.86
N LYS A 165 12.34 -7.45 15.96
CA LYS A 165 12.95 -7.24 17.28
C LYS A 165 13.72 -8.47 17.77
N ASP A 166 13.20 -9.67 17.51
CA ASP A 166 13.86 -10.92 17.90
C ASP A 166 15.16 -11.14 17.11
N VAL A 167 15.20 -10.72 15.84
CA VAL A 167 16.39 -10.78 14.96
C VAL A 167 17.43 -9.73 15.35
N LEU A 168 17.03 -8.46 15.48
CA LEU A 168 17.95 -7.34 15.70
C LEU A 168 18.33 -7.13 17.17
N GLY A 169 17.46 -7.57 18.08
CA GLY A 169 17.47 -7.18 19.49
C GLY A 169 16.68 -5.90 19.74
N GLU A 170 15.89 -5.89 20.81
CA GLU A 170 14.96 -4.79 21.13
C GLU A 170 15.64 -3.43 21.22
N LYS A 171 16.79 -3.36 21.90
CA LYS A 171 17.57 -2.11 22.03
C LYS A 171 18.07 -1.60 20.68
N ARG A 172 18.59 -2.48 19.82
CA ARG A 172 19.10 -2.08 18.50
C ARG A 172 17.96 -1.60 17.62
N PHE A 173 16.80 -2.25 17.70
CA PHE A 173 15.60 -1.81 17.00
C PHE A 173 15.17 -0.40 17.43
N GLU A 174 15.15 -0.11 18.73
CA GLU A 174 14.85 1.24 19.24
C GLU A 174 15.88 2.29 18.80
N ASP A 175 17.17 1.94 18.82
CA ASP A 175 18.24 2.81 18.31
C ASP A 175 18.04 3.13 16.82
N LEU A 176 17.63 2.13 16.02
CA LEU A 176 17.35 2.29 14.59
C LEU A 176 16.12 3.17 14.33
N LEU A 177 15.05 3.03 15.13
CA LEU A 177 13.88 3.93 15.04
C LEU A 177 14.25 5.38 15.38
N THR A 178 15.11 5.57 16.37
CA THR A 178 15.60 6.90 16.74
C THR A 178 16.47 7.49 15.62
N ALA A 179 17.35 6.67 15.04
CA ALA A 179 18.19 7.07 13.90
C ALA A 179 17.36 7.40 12.66
N GLN A 180 16.31 6.61 12.40
CA GLN A 180 15.32 6.88 11.36
C GLN A 180 14.69 8.25 11.56
N GLN A 181 14.10 8.51 12.73
CA GLN A 181 13.46 9.80 13.03
C GLN A 181 14.44 10.98 12.90
N ALA A 182 15.65 10.85 13.44
CA ALA A 182 16.68 11.87 13.33
C ALA A 182 17.08 12.15 11.87
N TYR A 183 17.08 11.13 11.01
CA TYR A 183 17.31 11.30 9.59
C TYR A 183 16.18 12.09 8.92
N TYR A 184 14.93 11.74 9.21
CA TYR A 184 13.76 12.49 8.73
C TYR A 184 13.84 13.96 9.12
N ASP A 185 14.06 14.24 10.41
CA ASP A 185 14.11 15.62 10.91
C ASP A 185 15.24 16.41 10.24
N LYS A 186 16.41 15.79 10.05
CA LYS A 186 17.54 16.42 9.36
C LYS A 186 17.27 16.66 7.87
N TYR A 187 16.60 15.72 7.20
CA TYR A 187 16.31 15.82 5.76
C TYR A 187 15.34 16.98 5.48
N PHE A 188 14.32 17.14 6.33
CA PHE A 188 13.28 18.16 6.17
C PHE A 188 13.58 19.49 6.86
N ALA A 189 14.56 19.57 7.77
CA ALA A 189 14.97 20.82 8.41
C ALA A 189 15.37 21.92 7.41
N PHE A 190 15.86 21.54 6.23
CA PHE A 190 16.22 22.49 5.16
C PHE A 190 15.03 22.91 4.29
N GLU A 191 13.93 22.16 4.28
CA GLU A 191 12.69 22.56 3.58
C GLU A 191 11.89 23.56 4.42
N GLU A 192 11.90 23.41 5.76
CA GLU A 192 11.22 24.35 6.68
C GLU A 192 11.83 25.75 6.70
N GLU A 193 13.14 25.90 6.45
CA GLU A 193 13.79 27.23 6.37
C GLU A 193 13.39 28.02 5.10
N GLU A 194 12.84 27.36 4.07
CA GLU A 194 12.34 28.03 2.85
C GLU A 194 10.80 28.16 2.78
N THR A 195 10.04 27.50 3.66
CA THR A 195 8.57 27.61 3.71
C THR A 195 8.07 27.93 5.12
N THR A 196 8.19 29.20 5.51
CA THR A 196 7.33 29.73 6.58
C THR A 196 5.93 29.95 5.98
N ASN A 197 5.02 28.98 6.16
CA ASN A 197 3.59 29.17 6.45
C ASN A 197 2.85 27.81 6.48
N GLU A 198 2.16 27.59 7.61
CA GLU A 198 0.90 26.82 7.78
C GLU A 198 0.90 25.34 7.37
N ASP A 199 1.16 24.44 8.34
CA ASP A 199 0.14 23.60 8.97
C ASP A 199 0.80 22.48 9.81
N GLU A 200 0.65 22.57 11.14
CA GLU A 200 0.95 21.47 12.05
C GLU A 200 -0.18 20.44 11.99
N GLU A 201 0.04 19.30 11.33
CA GLU A 201 -0.70 18.07 11.60
C GLU A 201 0.26 16.91 11.95
N VAL A 202 0.09 16.45 13.18
CA VAL A 202 0.63 15.30 13.90
C VAL A 202 1.07 14.13 12.99
N LYS A 203 2.38 13.82 12.99
CA LYS A 203 2.95 12.57 12.43
C LYS A 203 2.49 11.36 13.25
N GLU A 204 1.40 10.73 12.82
CA GLU A 204 1.08 9.33 13.15
C GLU A 204 1.99 8.43 12.31
N ILE A 205 2.57 7.39 12.93
CA ILE A 205 3.39 6.38 12.27
C ILE A 205 2.54 5.74 11.17
N GLU A 206 2.86 6.08 9.92
CA GLU A 206 2.16 5.58 8.73
C GLU A 206 2.52 4.11 8.50
N VAL A 207 1.80 3.23 9.19
CA VAL A 207 1.72 1.80 8.87
C VAL A 207 1.01 1.68 7.54
N VAL A 208 1.81 1.49 6.47
CA VAL A 208 1.38 1.06 5.14
C VAL A 208 0.21 1.87 4.62
N ASP A 209 0.53 3.06 4.11
CA ASP A 209 -0.37 3.79 3.24
C ASP A 209 -0.71 2.90 2.04
N ALA A 210 -1.96 2.43 2.06
CA ALA A 210 -2.58 1.61 1.04
C ALA A 210 -2.94 2.46 -0.19
N GLU A 211 -2.03 3.32 -0.64
CA GLU A 211 -2.14 4.09 -1.87
C GLU A 211 -1.46 3.30 -3.00
N LEU A 212 -1.93 2.07 -3.24
CA LEU A 212 -1.41 1.20 -4.31
C LEU A 212 -2.52 0.50 -5.10
N VAL A 213 -3.60 1.24 -5.44
CA VAL A 213 -4.42 0.98 -6.65
C VAL A 213 -5.06 2.28 -7.15
N GLU A 214 -4.29 3.22 -7.68
CA GLU A 214 -4.80 4.22 -8.65
C GLU A 214 -3.70 4.55 -9.66
N ASP A 215 -3.32 3.57 -10.48
CA ASP A 215 -2.59 3.86 -11.73
C ASP A 215 -2.75 2.76 -12.81
N GLU A 216 -3.84 1.99 -12.73
CA GLU A 216 -4.31 1.10 -13.79
C GLU A 216 -5.74 1.50 -14.16
N GLU A 217 -5.87 2.54 -15.01
CA GLU A 217 -6.88 2.69 -16.09
C GLU A 217 -6.97 4.17 -16.54
N ALA A 218 -5.92 4.66 -17.21
CA ALA A 218 -6.04 5.80 -18.12
C ALA A 218 -4.88 5.73 -19.12
N GLY A 219 -5.09 5.03 -20.23
CA GLY A 219 -4.09 4.96 -21.30
C GLY A 219 -4.10 3.66 -22.08
N ASP A 220 -5.27 3.16 -22.48
CA ASP A 220 -5.36 2.35 -23.69
C ASP A 220 -6.65 2.69 -24.43
N LYS A 221 -6.55 2.86 -25.74
CA LYS A 221 -7.45 3.55 -26.71
C LYS A 221 -7.24 5.08 -26.69
N THR A 222 -6.72 5.73 -27.72
CA THR A 222 -6.65 5.41 -29.15
C THR A 222 -5.63 6.38 -29.75
N ASP A 223 -4.58 5.87 -30.37
CA ASP A 223 -3.89 6.53 -31.48
C ASP A 223 -3.15 5.43 -32.24
N GLU A 224 -3.78 4.93 -33.31
CA GLU A 224 -3.13 4.59 -34.57
C GLU A 224 -4.17 4.13 -35.61
N GLN A 225 -4.37 5.04 -36.59
CA GLN A 225 -4.80 4.85 -37.98
C GLN A 225 -6.28 4.60 -38.30
#